data_AF-A0A397E1P9-F1
#
_entry.id   AF-A0A397E1P9-F1
#
_cell.length_a   1.000
_cell.length_b   1.000
_cell.length_c   1.000
_cell.angle_alpha   90.00
_cell.angle_beta   90.00
_cell.angle_gamma   90.00
#
_symmetry.space_group_name_H-M   'P 1'
#
loop_
_entity.id
_entity.type
_entity.pdbx_description
1 polymer ?
#
loop_
_entity_poly.entity_id
_entity_poly.type
_entity_poly.pdbx_seq_one_letter_code
_entity_poly.pdbx_strand_id
1 'polypeptide(L)'
;TMDAMKGGGGGGAPGGVDFSLLQREYRNMEMNRKSYSDESHQVMRRQQTVIEKLKRDNEDMKNELALATRHITESSATAQQESINRMQDQIDTFVKKIAAETKHSETLGQQITIMKHKVLHQKKHMGGVNAAKENHHMVNKQIRILENRLDKSLVKFNEALAQNKILREEIDNLRRERMIFDNIYRKLEKDHNERKKQMANIIELSNLSYEQRDSAQMEIKAIDQVNRQEADEHRRQIGELLDKIEESKRRADLAREAQIRESQRRESAAHMGDDDTLKRKLQRQQWGAVKDKVHVQVSVERVQNYEEVFAKLKAATGIADIEELVTTFIKNEDQNFSLFNYVNEQTNEIEKLQDYIDSLKAEEAKYSEETGDDAHQHKQLLKELESKLSSTEHAADKYETKYNDAQKNINAVKLAIHTLFAKIGCNAQAMCEMLGDNIVTEVNMMQYLGMVEQRTNEILHVYAAYQKHRNASVD
;
A
#
# COMPACT_ATOMS: atom_id res chain seq x y z
N THR A 1 59.38 -150.18 48.72
CA THR A 1 59.44 -150.19 50.20
C THR A 1 58.58 -151.34 50.67
N MET A 2 59.14 -152.57 50.68
CA MET A 2 59.72 -153.25 51.87
C MET A 2 58.64 -153.43 52.97
N ASP A 3 58.27 -154.61 53.46
CA ASP A 3 59.11 -155.77 53.75
C ASP A 3 58.29 -157.05 54.03
N ALA A 4 58.98 -158.18 53.82
CA ALA A 4 58.91 -159.51 54.42
C ALA A 4 57.55 -160.23 54.66
N MET A 5 57.20 -161.33 53.97
CA MET A 5 57.79 -162.70 54.00
C MET A 5 57.97 -163.34 55.38
N LYS A 6 57.10 -164.33 55.69
CA LYS A 6 57.41 -165.72 56.11
C LYS A 6 56.08 -166.35 56.56
N GLY A 7 55.58 -167.46 56.00
CA GLY A 7 56.25 -168.74 55.84
C GLY A 7 56.46 -169.37 57.22
N GLY A 8 55.83 -170.46 57.63
CA GLY A 8 55.19 -171.54 56.89
C GLY A 8 55.30 -172.81 57.74
N GLY A 9 54.30 -173.69 57.62
CA GLY A 9 54.42 -175.14 57.87
C GLY A 9 54.41 -175.60 59.33
N GLY A 10 53.85 -176.76 59.66
CA GLY A 10 53.46 -177.90 58.83
C GLY A 10 53.64 -179.18 59.65
N GLY A 11 52.96 -180.26 59.25
CA GLY A 11 53.17 -181.62 59.77
C GLY A 11 52.14 -182.00 60.84
N GLY A 12 51.05 -182.71 60.54
CA GLY A 12 50.91 -183.71 59.48
C GLY A 12 51.65 -184.98 59.91
N ALA A 13 51.00 -185.73 60.81
CA ALA A 13 51.44 -187.04 61.27
C ALA A 13 51.60 -188.00 60.08
N PRO A 14 52.66 -188.83 60.06
CA PRO A 14 52.75 -189.95 59.15
C PRO A 14 51.87 -191.09 59.66
N GLY A 15 50.97 -191.58 58.82
CA GLY A 15 50.85 -193.03 58.65
C GLY A 15 51.89 -193.45 57.62
N GLY A 16 52.54 -194.61 57.76
CA GLY A 16 53.59 -195.09 56.85
C GLY A 16 53.28 -194.88 55.36
N VAL A 17 54.30 -194.41 54.64
CA VAL A 17 54.39 -193.79 53.30
C VAL A 17 53.78 -194.59 52.11
N ASP A 18 53.12 -193.90 51.16
CA ASP A 18 52.71 -194.39 49.83
C ASP A 18 52.89 -193.32 48.69
N PHE A 19 53.35 -193.71 47.49
CA PHE A 19 54.09 -192.92 46.46
C PHE A 19 53.22 -192.19 45.39
N SER A 20 51.90 -192.40 45.36
CA SER A 20 51.02 -191.91 44.28
C SER A 20 50.64 -190.42 44.34
N LEU A 21 50.84 -189.75 45.48
CA LEU A 21 50.42 -188.36 45.72
C LEU A 21 51.38 -187.30 45.14
N LEU A 22 52.68 -187.61 45.02
CA LEU A 22 53.70 -186.63 44.64
C LEU A 22 53.68 -186.26 43.14
N GLN A 23 53.19 -187.15 42.28
CA GLN A 23 53.15 -186.92 40.83
C GLN A 23 52.01 -185.98 40.39
N ARG A 24 50.97 -185.81 41.23
CA ARG A 24 49.81 -184.96 40.92
C ARG A 24 50.04 -183.48 41.27
N GLU A 25 50.80 -183.19 42.32
CA GLU A 25 51.10 -181.80 42.71
C GLU A 25 52.05 -181.08 41.72
N TYR A 26 53.01 -181.78 41.13
CA TYR A 26 53.93 -181.17 40.16
C TYR A 26 53.22 -180.62 38.91
N ARG A 27 52.17 -181.31 38.44
CA ARG A 27 51.42 -180.92 37.23
C ARG A 27 50.57 -179.67 37.42
N ASN A 28 50.07 -179.43 38.64
CA ASN A 28 49.24 -178.25 38.94
C ASN A 28 50.07 -176.96 39.05
N MET A 29 51.30 -177.03 39.59
CA MET A 29 52.17 -175.86 39.67
C MET A 29 52.61 -175.34 38.29
N GLU A 30 52.87 -176.25 37.34
CA GLU A 30 53.29 -175.87 35.99
C GLU A 30 52.16 -175.18 35.20
N MET A 31 50.91 -175.61 35.41
CA MET A 31 49.75 -174.98 34.76
C MET A 31 49.48 -173.55 35.28
N ASN A 32 49.63 -173.32 36.58
CA ASN A 32 49.42 -171.99 37.17
C ASN A 32 50.46 -170.96 36.69
N ARG A 33 51.73 -171.36 36.52
CA ARG A 33 52.77 -170.45 36.01
C ARG A 33 52.46 -169.93 34.60
N LYS A 34 51.84 -170.76 33.75
CA LYS A 34 51.49 -170.37 32.37
C LYS A 34 50.32 -169.39 32.33
N SER A 35 49.31 -169.57 33.18
CA SER A 35 48.13 -168.69 33.23
C SER A 35 48.46 -167.25 33.66
N TYR A 36 49.36 -167.08 34.63
CA TYR A 36 49.77 -165.74 35.08
C TYR A 36 50.58 -164.96 34.03
N SER A 37 51.35 -165.67 33.20
CA SER A 37 52.11 -165.04 32.11
C SER A 37 51.19 -164.48 31.03
N ASP A 38 50.19 -165.25 30.60
CA ASP A 38 49.26 -164.84 29.53
C ASP A 38 48.38 -163.64 29.94
N GLU A 39 47.95 -163.60 31.21
CA GLU A 39 47.13 -162.49 31.73
C GLU A 39 47.91 -161.16 31.78
N SER A 40 49.20 -161.20 32.13
CA SER A 40 50.07 -160.01 32.12
C SER A 40 50.27 -159.43 30.72
N HIS A 41 50.50 -160.28 29.72
CA HIS A 41 50.64 -159.85 28.32
C HIS A 41 49.36 -159.23 27.76
N GLN A 42 48.18 -159.70 28.20
CA GLN A 42 46.89 -159.16 27.76
C GLN A 42 46.63 -157.74 28.31
N VAL A 43 47.01 -157.49 29.57
CA VAL A 43 46.90 -156.15 30.20
C VAL A 43 47.79 -155.13 29.49
N MET A 44 49.04 -155.51 29.16
CA MET A 44 49.98 -154.62 28.45
C MET A 44 49.46 -154.18 27.07
N ARG A 45 48.83 -155.07 26.30
CA ARG A 45 48.25 -154.71 24.99
C ARG A 45 47.08 -153.73 25.13
N ARG A 46 46.22 -153.90 26.14
CA ARG A 46 45.12 -152.95 26.42
C ARG A 46 45.63 -151.58 26.84
N GLN A 47 46.72 -151.53 27.61
CA GLN A 47 47.32 -150.25 28.00
C GLN A 47 47.92 -149.51 26.80
N GLN A 48 48.57 -150.22 25.86
CA GLN A 48 49.11 -149.60 24.65
C GLN A 48 48.04 -148.99 23.73
N THR A 49 46.91 -149.67 23.52
CA THR A 49 45.83 -149.12 22.68
C THR A 49 45.16 -147.89 23.30
N VAL A 50 45.04 -147.82 24.63
CA VAL A 50 44.52 -146.64 25.32
C VAL A 50 45.46 -145.44 25.18
N ILE A 51 46.78 -145.66 25.28
CA ILE A 51 47.78 -144.58 25.12
C ILE A 51 47.75 -144.01 23.69
N GLU A 52 47.64 -144.85 22.67
CA GLU A 52 47.55 -144.36 21.28
C GLU A 52 46.28 -143.55 21.03
N LYS A 53 45.15 -143.97 21.60
CA LYS A 53 43.90 -143.21 21.52
C LYS A 53 44.04 -141.84 22.19
N LEU A 54 44.56 -141.79 23.41
CA LEU A 54 44.78 -140.53 24.13
C LEU A 54 45.74 -139.59 23.40
N LYS A 55 46.74 -140.11 22.67
CA LYS A 55 47.62 -139.27 21.87
C LYS A 55 46.89 -138.61 20.69
N ARG A 56 46.03 -139.35 19.97
CA ARG A 56 45.22 -138.77 18.88
C ARG A 56 44.25 -137.71 19.41
N ASP A 57 43.52 -138.02 20.47
CA ASP A 57 42.55 -137.09 21.05
C ASP A 57 43.25 -135.78 21.51
N ASN A 58 44.50 -135.86 21.98
CA ASN A 58 45.28 -134.68 22.38
C ASN A 58 45.79 -133.86 21.18
N GLU A 59 46.14 -134.53 20.07
CA GLU A 59 46.53 -133.86 18.83
C GLU A 59 45.33 -133.10 18.22
N ASP A 60 44.15 -133.72 18.23
CA ASP A 60 42.91 -133.12 17.73
C ASP A 60 42.51 -131.89 18.56
N MET A 61 42.57 -131.97 19.89
CA MET A 61 42.30 -130.82 20.77
C MET A 61 43.26 -129.65 20.54
N LYS A 62 44.55 -129.92 20.28
CA LYS A 62 45.52 -128.86 19.97
C LYS A 62 45.17 -128.14 18.67
N ASN A 63 44.74 -128.87 17.66
CA ASN A 63 44.35 -128.31 16.37
C ASN A 63 43.08 -127.44 16.48
N GLU A 64 42.07 -127.89 17.24
CA GLU A 64 40.88 -127.08 17.51
C GLU A 64 41.21 -125.80 18.27
N LEU A 65 42.10 -125.86 19.27
CA LEU A 65 42.47 -124.70 20.07
C LEU A 65 43.25 -123.65 19.24
N ALA A 66 44.10 -124.09 18.32
CA ALA A 66 44.79 -123.21 17.39
C ALA A 66 43.82 -122.48 16.44
N LEU A 67 42.81 -123.18 15.91
CA LEU A 67 41.80 -122.60 15.03
C LEU A 67 40.89 -121.61 15.77
N ALA A 68 40.45 -121.95 17.00
CA ALA A 68 39.63 -121.07 17.81
C ALA A 68 40.37 -119.78 18.19
N THR A 69 41.66 -119.87 18.54
CA THR A 69 42.46 -118.70 18.94
C THR A 69 42.65 -117.72 17.79
N ARG A 70 42.87 -118.22 16.57
CA ARG A 70 43.02 -117.38 15.35
C ARG A 70 41.73 -116.64 15.00
N HIS A 71 40.59 -117.34 15.05
CA HIS A 71 39.30 -116.76 14.68
C HIS A 71 38.84 -115.65 15.65
N ILE A 72 39.14 -115.80 16.95
CA ILE A 72 38.73 -114.83 17.98
C ILE A 72 39.57 -113.55 17.91
N THR A 73 40.86 -113.65 17.57
CA THR A 73 41.80 -112.53 17.67
C THR A 73 41.88 -111.68 16.40
N GLU A 74 41.89 -112.29 15.22
CA GLU A 74 42.14 -111.52 13.98
C GLU A 74 40.89 -110.83 13.42
N SER A 75 39.70 -111.43 13.55
CA SER A 75 38.47 -110.91 12.92
C SER A 75 37.78 -109.81 13.74
N SER A 76 37.74 -109.94 15.07
CA SER A 76 37.04 -108.98 15.94
C SER A 76 37.87 -107.73 16.24
N ALA A 77 39.19 -107.89 16.46
CA ALA A 77 40.07 -106.77 16.82
C ALA A 77 40.29 -105.79 15.65
N THR A 78 40.39 -106.30 14.42
CA THR A 78 40.57 -105.47 13.21
C THR A 78 39.34 -104.64 12.89
N ALA A 79 38.15 -105.24 12.95
CA ALA A 79 36.88 -104.52 12.75
C ALA A 79 36.62 -103.45 13.82
N GLN A 80 36.98 -103.72 15.09
CA GLN A 80 36.90 -102.74 16.16
C GLN A 80 37.90 -101.60 15.96
N GLN A 81 39.13 -101.89 15.53
CA GLN A 81 40.14 -100.87 15.26
C GLN A 81 39.76 -99.96 14.09
N GLU A 82 39.18 -100.51 13.01
CA GLU A 82 38.67 -99.71 11.89
C GLU A 82 37.52 -98.79 12.31
N SER A 83 36.61 -99.27 13.18
CA SER A 83 35.52 -98.46 13.72
C SER A 83 36.04 -97.31 14.59
N ILE A 84 37.04 -97.58 15.44
CA ILE A 84 37.70 -96.57 16.27
C ILE A 84 38.38 -95.50 15.40
N ASN A 85 39.11 -95.92 14.35
CA ASN A 85 39.77 -94.98 13.44
C ASN A 85 38.75 -94.09 12.72
N ARG A 86 37.61 -94.65 12.24
CA ARG A 86 36.53 -93.85 11.63
C ARG A 86 35.92 -92.84 12.60
N MET A 87 35.73 -93.22 13.86
CA MET A 87 35.24 -92.30 14.89
C MET A 87 36.27 -91.20 15.21
N GLN A 88 37.55 -91.52 15.24
CA GLN A 88 38.63 -90.54 15.42
C GLN A 88 38.69 -89.55 14.25
N ASP A 89 38.58 -90.02 13.00
CA ASP A 89 38.51 -89.15 11.82
C ASP A 89 37.29 -88.21 11.85
N GLN A 90 36.15 -88.71 12.34
CA GLN A 90 34.95 -87.91 12.53
C GLN A 90 35.14 -86.86 13.64
N ILE A 91 35.74 -87.23 14.77
CA ILE A 91 36.08 -86.31 15.86
C ILE A 91 37.00 -85.20 15.34
N ASP A 92 38.08 -85.55 14.64
CA ASP A 92 39.02 -84.57 14.09
C ASP A 92 38.34 -83.64 13.06
N THR A 93 37.42 -84.18 12.26
CA THR A 93 36.62 -83.38 11.33
C THR A 93 35.72 -82.40 12.07
N PHE A 94 35.03 -82.84 13.13
CA PHE A 94 34.17 -81.96 13.93
C PHE A 94 34.99 -80.94 14.72
N VAL A 95 36.15 -81.30 15.27
CA VAL A 95 37.06 -80.36 15.93
C VAL A 95 37.51 -79.26 14.97
N LYS A 96 37.90 -79.62 13.74
CA LYS A 96 38.25 -78.64 12.69
C LYS A 96 37.07 -77.72 12.34
N LYS A 97 35.85 -78.27 12.21
CA LYS A 97 34.64 -77.48 11.93
C LYS A 97 34.30 -76.54 13.08
N ILE A 98 34.36 -77.02 14.32
CA ILE A 98 34.13 -76.21 15.53
C ILE A 98 35.15 -75.06 15.58
N ALA A 99 36.44 -75.35 15.36
CA ALA A 99 37.47 -74.32 15.35
C ALA A 99 37.24 -73.26 14.25
N ALA A 100 36.82 -73.68 13.05
CA ALA A 100 36.47 -72.76 11.96
C ALA A 100 35.25 -71.89 12.31
N GLU A 101 34.20 -72.47 12.87
CA GLU A 101 33.01 -71.74 13.33
C GLU A 101 33.32 -70.79 14.49
N THR A 102 34.18 -71.20 15.42
CA THR A 102 34.60 -70.35 16.54
C THR A 102 35.32 -69.11 16.02
N LYS A 103 36.26 -69.29 15.08
CA LYS A 103 36.97 -68.19 14.40
C LYS A 103 36.03 -67.31 13.58
N HIS A 104 35.05 -67.92 12.90
CA HIS A 104 34.04 -67.17 12.15
C HIS A 104 33.18 -66.31 13.09
N SER A 105 32.74 -66.86 14.22
CA SER A 105 31.98 -66.16 15.25
C SER A 105 32.77 -65.00 15.87
N GLU A 106 34.06 -65.18 16.15
CA GLU A 106 34.94 -64.10 16.61
C GLU A 106 35.05 -62.97 15.58
N THR A 107 35.20 -63.33 14.30
CA THR A 107 35.28 -62.35 13.20
C THR A 107 33.97 -61.57 13.06
N LEU A 108 32.82 -62.25 13.15
CA LEU A 108 31.51 -61.59 13.19
C LEU A 108 31.36 -60.69 14.42
N GLY A 109 31.84 -61.12 15.59
CA GLY A 109 31.84 -60.32 16.81
C GLY A 109 32.63 -59.01 16.65
N GLN A 110 33.80 -59.07 16.01
CA GLN A 110 34.59 -57.88 15.66
C GLN A 110 33.84 -56.97 14.68
N GLN A 111 33.24 -57.53 13.62
CA GLN A 111 32.46 -56.76 12.65
C GLN A 111 31.23 -56.08 13.28
N ILE A 112 30.51 -56.79 14.16
CA ILE A 112 29.39 -56.23 14.91
C ILE A 112 29.85 -55.04 15.75
N THR A 113 31.01 -55.16 16.40
CA THR A 113 31.57 -54.08 17.23
C THR A 113 31.93 -52.85 16.39
N ILE A 114 32.55 -53.05 15.23
CA ILE A 114 32.85 -51.97 14.27
C ILE A 114 31.56 -51.30 13.78
N MET A 115 30.54 -52.08 13.41
CA MET A 115 29.27 -51.50 12.94
C MET A 115 28.52 -50.77 14.05
N LYS A 116 28.52 -51.29 15.28
CA LYS A 116 27.98 -50.57 16.44
C LYS A 116 28.67 -49.22 16.62
N HIS A 117 30.00 -49.17 16.51
CA HIS A 117 30.75 -47.91 16.61
C HIS A 117 30.40 -46.94 15.47
N LYS A 118 30.31 -47.43 14.22
CA LYS A 118 29.90 -46.60 13.07
C LYS A 118 28.48 -46.03 13.25
N VAL A 119 27.53 -46.86 13.67
CA VAL A 119 26.15 -46.42 13.96
C VAL A 119 26.12 -45.37 15.06
N LEU A 120 26.91 -45.55 16.13
CA LEU A 120 26.95 -44.60 17.24
C LEU A 120 27.60 -43.27 16.82
N HIS A 121 28.69 -43.33 16.03
CA HIS A 121 29.32 -42.14 15.46
C HIS A 121 28.36 -41.37 14.55
N GLN A 122 27.61 -42.06 13.70
CA GLN A 122 26.64 -41.42 12.81
C GLN A 122 25.45 -40.85 13.57
N LYS A 123 24.93 -41.54 14.61
CA LYS A 123 23.92 -40.99 15.53
C LYS A 123 24.39 -39.73 16.24
N LYS A 124 25.67 -39.69 16.65
CA LYS A 124 26.29 -38.52 17.28
C LYS A 124 26.40 -37.35 16.29
N HIS A 125 26.83 -37.61 15.05
CA HIS A 125 26.90 -36.60 14.00
C HIS A 125 25.53 -36.07 13.55
N MET A 126 24.51 -36.93 13.52
CA MET A 126 23.15 -36.54 13.16
C MET A 126 22.44 -35.72 14.25
N GLY A 127 23.07 -35.48 15.40
CA GLY A 127 22.54 -34.59 16.45
C GLY A 127 21.31 -35.14 17.19
N GLY A 128 20.98 -36.41 17.00
CA GLY A 128 19.77 -37.03 17.54
C GLY A 128 18.60 -37.03 16.56
N VAL A 129 17.57 -37.83 16.87
CA VAL A 129 16.42 -38.08 15.96
C VAL A 129 15.61 -36.80 15.70
N ASN A 130 15.62 -35.86 16.64
CA ASN A 130 14.87 -34.61 16.55
C ASN A 130 15.65 -33.45 15.92
N ALA A 131 16.96 -33.55 15.74
CA ALA A 131 17.79 -32.44 15.25
C ALA A 131 17.36 -31.96 13.85
N ALA A 132 17.02 -32.88 12.96
CA ALA A 132 16.50 -32.52 11.63
C ALA A 132 15.18 -31.74 11.72
N LYS A 133 14.26 -32.21 12.57
CA LYS A 133 12.94 -31.58 12.77
C LYS A 133 13.07 -30.20 13.42
N GLU A 134 13.93 -30.06 14.42
CA GLU A 134 14.21 -28.80 15.11
C GLU A 134 14.88 -27.78 14.18
N ASN A 135 15.87 -28.21 13.38
CA ASN A 135 16.53 -27.37 12.40
C ASN A 135 15.56 -26.89 11.31
N HIS A 136 14.70 -27.78 10.79
CA HIS A 136 13.61 -27.38 9.89
C HIS A 136 12.64 -26.39 10.54
N HIS A 137 12.31 -26.56 11.83
CA HIS A 137 11.44 -25.64 12.54
C HIS A 137 12.08 -24.26 12.72
N MET A 138 13.38 -24.21 13.05
CA MET A 138 14.17 -22.99 13.15
C MET A 138 14.24 -22.27 11.79
N VAL A 139 14.55 -22.98 10.70
CA VAL A 139 14.57 -22.43 9.35
C VAL A 139 13.20 -21.88 8.95
N ASN A 140 12.11 -22.61 9.19
CA ASN A 140 10.76 -22.12 8.91
C ASN A 140 10.39 -20.88 9.74
N LYS A 141 10.83 -20.81 11.01
CA LYS A 141 10.66 -19.61 11.83
C LYS A 141 11.44 -18.43 11.25
N GLN A 142 12.66 -18.66 10.78
CA GLN A 142 13.49 -17.65 10.11
C GLN A 142 12.82 -17.14 8.83
N ILE A 143 12.28 -18.05 7.99
CA ILE A 143 11.55 -17.72 6.77
C ILE A 143 10.36 -16.80 7.11
N ARG A 144 9.53 -17.17 8.08
CA ARG A 144 8.39 -16.33 8.50
C ARG A 144 8.80 -14.95 9.00
N ILE A 145 9.92 -14.85 9.71
CA ILE A 145 10.44 -13.55 10.19
C ILE A 145 10.87 -12.68 9.00
N LEU A 146 11.55 -13.28 8.02
CA LEU A 146 11.98 -12.57 6.81
C LEU A 146 10.80 -12.16 5.93
N GLU A 147 9.80 -13.03 5.77
CA GLU A 147 8.53 -12.72 5.08
C GLU A 147 7.82 -11.54 5.75
N ASN A 148 7.61 -11.60 7.07
CA ASN A 148 6.98 -10.50 7.81
C ASN A 148 7.77 -9.18 7.70
N ARG A 149 9.11 -9.25 7.63
CA ARG A 149 9.96 -8.07 7.46
C ARG A 149 9.87 -7.52 6.04
N LEU A 150 9.77 -8.39 5.03
CA LEU A 150 9.54 -8.01 3.64
C LEU A 150 8.18 -7.33 3.49
N ASP A 151 7.12 -7.93 4.03
CA ASP A 151 5.76 -7.36 3.99
C ASP A 151 5.71 -5.99 4.65
N LYS A 152 6.32 -5.81 5.83
CA LYS A 152 6.43 -4.50 6.48
C LYS A 152 7.18 -3.49 5.61
N SER A 153 8.23 -3.93 4.89
CA SER A 153 8.97 -3.06 3.97
C SER A 153 8.14 -2.69 2.74
N LEU A 154 7.35 -3.61 2.21
CA LEU A 154 6.45 -3.38 1.08
C LEU A 154 5.32 -2.42 1.45
N VAL A 155 4.73 -2.55 2.64
CA VAL A 155 3.73 -1.60 3.15
C VAL A 155 4.32 -0.19 3.21
N LYS A 156 5.49 -0.02 3.83
CA LYS A 156 6.18 1.29 3.89
C LYS A 156 6.52 1.85 2.50
N PHE A 157 6.92 0.99 1.58
CA PHE A 157 7.21 1.39 0.19
C PHE A 157 5.94 1.88 -0.52
N ASN A 158 4.83 1.16 -0.36
CA ASN A 158 3.54 1.56 -0.94
C ASN A 158 3.00 2.85 -0.31
N GLU A 159 3.14 3.04 1.00
CA GLU A 159 2.82 4.30 1.69
C GLU A 159 3.65 5.46 1.13
N ALA A 160 4.96 5.27 0.98
CA ALA A 160 5.84 6.28 0.39
C ALA A 160 5.49 6.60 -1.07
N LEU A 161 5.09 5.59 -1.86
CA LEU A 161 4.60 5.80 -3.22
C LEU A 161 3.28 6.59 -3.25
N ALA A 162 2.34 6.29 -2.36
CA ALA A 162 1.09 7.02 -2.24
C ALA A 162 1.33 8.49 -1.86
N GLN A 163 2.21 8.74 -0.88
CA GLN A 163 2.62 10.10 -0.53
C GLN A 163 3.31 10.82 -1.70
N ASN A 164 4.19 10.14 -2.44
CA ASN A 164 4.84 10.73 -3.60
C ASN A 164 3.83 11.09 -4.71
N LYS A 165 2.78 10.27 -4.89
CA LYS A 165 1.70 10.56 -5.82
C LYS A 165 0.95 11.84 -5.42
N ILE A 166 0.57 11.96 -4.14
CA ILE A 166 -0.12 13.15 -3.62
C ILE A 166 0.75 14.40 -3.80
N LEU A 167 2.04 14.33 -3.46
CA LEU A 167 2.97 15.45 -3.63
C LEU A 167 3.14 15.86 -5.10
N ARG A 168 3.12 14.91 -6.03
CA ARG A 168 3.16 15.23 -7.47
C ARG A 168 1.89 15.95 -7.93
N GLU A 169 0.72 15.49 -7.48
CA GLU A 169 -0.55 16.15 -7.78
C GLU A 169 -0.60 17.57 -7.20
N GLU A 170 -0.07 17.77 -5.99
CA GLU A 170 0.05 19.09 -5.35
C GLU A 170 1.00 20.01 -6.13
N ILE A 171 2.16 19.51 -6.57
CA ILE A 171 3.09 20.26 -7.42
C ILE A 171 2.41 20.67 -8.74
N ASP A 172 1.65 19.78 -9.36
CA ASP A 172 0.95 20.09 -10.62
C ASP A 172 -0.19 21.10 -10.41
N ASN A 173 -0.91 21.03 -9.28
CA ASN A 173 -1.87 22.06 -8.88
C ASN A 173 -1.19 23.43 -8.72
N LEU A 174 -0.12 23.51 -7.94
CA LEU A 174 0.62 24.76 -7.71
C LEU A 174 1.19 25.33 -9.02
N ARG A 175 1.61 24.48 -9.96
CA ARG A 175 2.05 24.90 -11.30
C ARG A 175 0.91 25.49 -12.13
N ARG A 176 -0.27 24.87 -12.11
CA ARG A 176 -1.47 25.40 -12.78
C ARG A 176 -1.88 26.75 -12.18
N GLU A 177 -1.93 26.84 -10.86
CA GLU A 177 -2.23 28.09 -10.16
C GLU A 177 -1.24 29.19 -10.54
N ARG A 178 0.07 28.88 -10.50
CA ARG A 178 1.11 29.85 -10.91
C ARG A 178 0.93 30.31 -12.35
N MET A 179 0.58 29.41 -13.27
CA MET A 179 0.30 29.78 -14.66
C MET A 179 -0.90 30.73 -14.77
N ILE A 180 -1.96 30.49 -14.00
CA ILE A 180 -3.14 31.37 -13.95
C ILE A 180 -2.73 32.74 -13.39
N PHE A 181 -1.98 32.78 -12.27
CA PHE A 181 -1.48 34.02 -11.69
C PHE A 181 -0.60 34.81 -12.65
N ASP A 182 0.35 34.16 -13.34
CA ASP A 182 1.21 34.82 -14.33
C ASP A 182 0.40 35.41 -15.48
N ASN A 183 -0.66 34.71 -15.93
CA ASN A 183 -1.55 35.21 -16.97
C ASN A 183 -2.36 36.42 -16.51
N ILE A 184 -2.88 36.41 -15.28
CA ILE A 184 -3.60 37.54 -14.69
C ILE A 184 -2.65 38.73 -14.51
N TYR A 185 -1.44 38.49 -14.01
CA TYR A 185 -0.42 39.51 -13.83
C TYR A 185 -0.07 40.20 -15.15
N ARG A 186 0.15 39.43 -16.23
CA ARG A 186 0.40 40.00 -17.57
C ARG A 186 -0.75 40.84 -18.09
N LYS A 187 -2.00 40.42 -17.86
CA LYS A 187 -3.18 41.21 -18.23
C LYS A 187 -3.23 42.52 -17.45
N LEU A 188 -3.06 42.46 -16.13
CA LEU A 188 -3.02 43.64 -15.27
C LEU A 188 -1.88 44.60 -15.65
N GLU A 189 -0.71 44.07 -15.99
CA GLU A 189 0.43 44.87 -16.45
C GLU A 189 0.13 45.56 -17.78
N LYS A 190 -0.52 44.86 -18.71
CA LYS A 190 -0.97 45.44 -19.98
C LYS A 190 -1.98 46.57 -19.75
N ASP A 191 -3.01 46.32 -18.93
CA ASP A 191 -4.05 47.30 -18.60
C ASP A 191 -3.44 48.53 -17.89
N HIS A 192 -2.48 48.31 -16.99
CA HIS A 192 -1.75 49.39 -16.32
C HIS A 192 -1.01 50.26 -17.33
N ASN A 193 -0.27 49.64 -18.26
CA ASN A 193 0.46 50.36 -19.31
C ASN A 193 -0.48 51.11 -20.26
N GLU A 194 -1.64 50.53 -20.57
CA GLU A 194 -2.66 51.16 -21.42
C GLU A 194 -3.27 52.40 -20.73
N ARG A 195 -3.64 52.29 -19.44
CA ARG A 195 -4.09 53.45 -18.65
C ARG A 195 -3.02 54.52 -18.53
N LYS A 196 -1.74 54.14 -18.38
CA LYS A 196 -0.63 55.10 -18.34
C LYS A 196 -0.50 55.87 -19.66
N LYS A 197 -0.67 55.19 -20.80
CA LYS A 197 -0.71 55.84 -22.12
C LYS A 197 -1.91 56.77 -22.27
N GLN A 198 -3.11 56.33 -21.87
CA GLN A 198 -4.30 57.18 -21.88
C GLN A 198 -4.12 58.43 -21.02
N MET A 199 -3.52 58.28 -19.83
CA MET A 199 -3.20 59.41 -18.95
C MET A 199 -2.22 60.38 -19.61
N ALA A 200 -1.16 59.88 -20.26
CA ALA A 200 -0.23 60.72 -21.01
C ALA A 200 -0.92 61.48 -22.16
N ASN A 201 -1.80 60.80 -22.92
CA ASN A 201 -2.56 61.43 -24.00
C ASN A 201 -3.51 62.52 -23.48
N ILE A 202 -4.19 62.30 -22.34
CA ILE A 202 -5.06 63.31 -21.73
C ILE A 202 -4.25 64.53 -21.28
N ILE A 203 -3.05 64.33 -20.73
CA ILE A 203 -2.14 65.41 -20.33
C ILE A 203 -1.71 66.22 -21.57
N GLU A 204 -1.34 65.55 -22.66
CA GLU A 204 -0.95 66.20 -23.92
C GLU A 204 -2.11 67.01 -24.51
N LEU A 205 -3.31 66.41 -24.58
CA LEU A 205 -4.52 67.10 -25.05
C LEU A 205 -4.88 68.30 -24.15
N SER A 206 -4.70 68.16 -22.83
CA SER A 206 -4.92 69.25 -21.88
C SER A 206 -3.93 70.39 -22.13
N ASN A 207 -2.64 70.08 -22.33
CA ASN A 207 -1.63 71.08 -22.64
C ASN A 207 -1.93 71.81 -23.94
N LEU A 208 -2.33 71.09 -25.00
CA LEU A 208 -2.75 71.70 -26.26
C LEU A 208 -3.96 72.62 -26.07
N SER A 209 -4.94 72.19 -25.27
CA SER A 209 -6.11 73.03 -24.96
C SER A 209 -5.73 74.28 -24.17
N TYR A 210 -4.75 74.19 -23.26
CA TYR A 210 -4.21 75.34 -22.55
C TYR A 210 -3.47 76.30 -23.50
N GLU A 211 -2.65 75.80 -24.42
CA GLU A 211 -1.97 76.62 -25.43
C GLU A 211 -2.97 77.34 -26.35
N GLN A 212 -3.99 76.65 -26.82
CA GLN A 212 -5.06 77.24 -27.64
C GLN A 212 -5.81 78.33 -26.88
N ARG A 213 -6.17 78.07 -25.62
CA ARG A 213 -6.84 79.05 -24.76
C ARG A 213 -5.95 80.28 -24.54
N ASP A 214 -4.68 80.07 -24.23
CA ASP A 214 -3.75 81.16 -23.94
C ASP A 214 -3.47 81.99 -25.20
N SER A 215 -3.38 81.36 -26.38
CA SER A 215 -3.30 82.05 -27.69
C SER A 215 -4.55 82.91 -27.96
N ALA A 216 -5.74 82.35 -27.78
CA ALA A 216 -7.00 83.09 -27.92
C ALA A 216 -7.10 84.25 -26.91
N GLN A 217 -6.63 84.07 -25.68
CA GLN A 217 -6.57 85.14 -24.68
C GLN A 217 -5.58 86.25 -25.07
N MET A 218 -4.44 85.91 -25.70
CA MET A 218 -3.51 86.91 -26.24
C MET A 218 -4.14 87.69 -27.39
N GLU A 219 -4.85 87.01 -28.29
CA GLU A 219 -5.56 87.66 -29.41
C GLU A 219 -6.66 88.60 -28.91
N ILE A 220 -7.48 88.16 -27.93
CA ILE A 220 -8.50 89.00 -27.29
C ILE A 220 -7.86 90.24 -26.66
N LYS A 221 -6.73 90.09 -25.95
CA LYS A 221 -6.01 91.23 -25.37
C LYS A 221 -5.47 92.19 -26.43
N ALA A 222 -4.97 91.67 -27.55
CA ALA A 222 -4.50 92.49 -28.66
C ALA A 222 -5.66 93.28 -29.30
N ILE A 223 -6.79 92.63 -29.54
CA ILE A 223 -8.00 93.28 -30.07
C ILE A 223 -8.54 94.33 -29.08
N ASP A 224 -8.60 94.03 -27.77
CA ASP A 224 -9.02 95.01 -26.75
C ASP A 224 -8.07 96.22 -26.72
N GLN A 225 -6.76 96.03 -26.90
CA GLN A 225 -5.81 97.13 -26.99
C GLN A 225 -6.03 97.99 -28.24
N VAL A 226 -6.25 97.38 -29.40
CA VAL A 226 -6.55 98.10 -30.65
C VAL A 226 -7.86 98.87 -30.53
N ASN A 227 -8.92 98.22 -30.05
CA ASN A 227 -10.23 98.85 -29.83
C ASN A 227 -10.14 100.04 -28.87
N ARG A 228 -9.31 99.96 -27.82
CA ARG A 228 -9.06 101.09 -26.91
C ARG A 228 -8.35 102.25 -27.62
N GLN A 229 -7.33 101.97 -28.42
CA GLN A 229 -6.63 102.98 -29.20
C GLN A 229 -7.55 103.65 -30.21
N GLU A 230 -8.38 102.88 -30.92
CA GLU A 230 -9.39 103.42 -31.84
C GLU A 230 -10.43 104.27 -31.09
N ALA A 231 -10.92 103.81 -29.94
CA ALA A 231 -11.86 104.58 -29.12
C ALA A 231 -11.25 105.89 -28.59
N ASP A 232 -9.97 105.88 -28.20
CA ASP A 232 -9.24 107.08 -27.78
C ASP A 232 -9.03 108.05 -28.95
N GLU A 233 -8.66 107.53 -30.12
CA GLU A 233 -8.51 108.33 -31.34
C GLU A 233 -9.85 108.92 -31.80
N HIS A 234 -10.94 108.15 -31.76
CA HIS A 234 -12.29 108.65 -32.02
C HIS A 234 -12.71 109.70 -30.99
N ARG A 235 -12.43 109.50 -29.70
CA ARG A 235 -12.67 110.52 -28.66
C ARG A 235 -11.90 111.81 -28.95
N ARG A 236 -10.64 111.71 -29.38
CA ARG A 236 -9.80 112.85 -29.76
C ARG A 236 -10.39 113.59 -30.95
N GLN A 237 -10.77 112.87 -32.00
CA GLN A 237 -11.40 113.44 -33.20
C GLN A 237 -12.73 114.13 -32.88
N ILE A 238 -13.58 113.53 -32.03
CA ILE A 238 -14.82 114.15 -31.56
C ILE A 238 -14.51 115.42 -30.75
N GLY A 239 -13.51 115.39 -29.86
CA GLY A 239 -13.04 116.57 -29.13
C GLY A 239 -12.62 117.70 -30.06
N GLU A 240 -11.78 117.42 -31.06
CA GLU A 240 -11.35 118.40 -32.06
C GLU A 240 -12.51 118.97 -32.89
N LEU A 241 -13.51 118.13 -33.24
CA LEU A 241 -14.71 118.58 -33.93
C LEU A 241 -15.57 119.46 -33.03
N LEU A 242 -15.74 119.10 -31.75
CA LEU A 242 -16.46 119.92 -30.77
C LEU A 242 -15.77 121.27 -30.56
N ASP A 243 -14.44 121.30 -30.45
CA ASP A 243 -13.66 122.53 -30.34
C ASP A 243 -13.84 123.42 -31.58
N LYS A 244 -13.77 122.84 -32.79
CA LYS A 244 -14.06 123.57 -34.04
C LYS A 244 -15.49 124.10 -34.09
N ILE A 245 -16.46 123.34 -33.59
CA ILE A 245 -17.86 123.77 -33.47
C ILE A 245 -17.96 124.92 -32.47
N GLU A 246 -17.31 124.82 -31.30
CA GLU A 246 -17.31 125.88 -30.28
C GLU A 246 -16.63 127.15 -30.79
N GLU A 247 -15.52 127.05 -31.51
CA GLU A 247 -14.89 128.17 -32.20
C GLU A 247 -15.78 128.76 -33.30
N SER A 248 -16.47 127.92 -34.08
CA SER A 248 -17.42 128.38 -35.10
C SER A 248 -18.62 129.07 -34.46
N LYS A 249 -19.08 128.57 -33.31
CA LYS A 249 -20.17 129.12 -32.52
C LYS A 249 -19.76 130.42 -31.86
N ARG A 250 -18.56 130.50 -31.25
CA ARG A 250 -17.99 131.78 -30.77
C ARG A 250 -17.86 132.79 -31.89
N ARG A 251 -17.37 132.40 -33.08
CA ARG A 251 -17.31 133.28 -34.25
C ARG A 251 -18.69 133.72 -34.70
N ALA A 252 -19.66 132.81 -34.73
CA ALA A 252 -21.05 133.11 -35.07
C ALA A 252 -21.72 133.99 -34.01
N ASP A 253 -21.44 133.80 -32.72
CA ASP A 253 -21.95 134.59 -31.60
C ASP A 253 -21.33 135.98 -31.60
N LEU A 254 -20.02 136.12 -31.87
CA LEU A 254 -19.37 137.41 -32.10
C LEU A 254 -19.91 138.10 -33.37
N ALA A 255 -20.14 137.36 -34.44
CA ALA A 255 -20.77 137.88 -35.65
C ALA A 255 -22.24 138.26 -35.41
N ARG A 256 -22.95 137.54 -34.54
CA ARG A 256 -24.32 137.82 -34.13
C ARG A 256 -24.38 138.99 -33.16
N GLU A 257 -23.43 139.17 -32.25
CA GLU A 257 -23.28 140.36 -31.43
C GLU A 257 -22.91 141.57 -32.28
N ALA A 258 -22.05 141.41 -33.29
CA ALA A 258 -21.76 142.44 -34.29
C ALA A 258 -23.00 142.77 -35.12
N GLN A 259 -23.75 141.75 -35.57
CA GLN A 259 -25.02 141.93 -36.28
C GLN A 259 -26.13 142.49 -35.40
N ILE A 260 -26.16 142.24 -34.08
CA ILE A 260 -27.11 142.83 -33.13
C ILE A 260 -26.74 144.29 -32.85
N ARG A 261 -25.43 144.62 -32.79
CA ARG A 261 -24.93 146.00 -32.79
C ARG A 261 -25.24 146.76 -34.08
N GLU A 262 -25.23 146.06 -35.22
CA GLU A 262 -25.59 146.61 -36.54
C GLU A 262 -27.13 146.66 -36.72
N SER A 263 -27.89 145.71 -36.15
CA SER A 263 -29.36 145.60 -36.26
C SER A 263 -30.11 146.50 -35.28
N GLN A 264 -29.47 147.01 -34.22
CA GLN A 264 -29.99 148.16 -33.46
C GLN A 264 -29.82 149.50 -34.20
N ARG A 265 -29.16 149.53 -35.37
CA ARG A 265 -28.92 150.74 -36.17
C ARG A 265 -29.64 150.78 -37.51
N ARG A 266 -30.41 149.75 -37.86
CA ARG A 266 -31.18 149.68 -39.12
C ARG A 266 -32.43 148.81 -38.97
N GLU A 267 -33.44 149.35 -38.31
CA GLU A 267 -34.84 148.99 -38.59
C GLU A 267 -35.34 149.88 -39.73
N SER A 268 -35.54 149.33 -40.94
CA SER A 268 -36.58 149.75 -41.91
C SER A 268 -36.47 148.98 -43.24
N ALA A 269 -37.65 148.62 -43.78
CA ALA A 269 -37.96 147.98 -45.08
C ALA A 269 -37.78 146.44 -45.11
N ALA A 270 -38.81 145.60 -44.94
CA ALA A 270 -40.12 145.45 -45.61
C ALA A 270 -40.04 144.99 -47.08
N HIS A 271 -40.35 143.70 -47.32
CA HIS A 271 -41.25 143.12 -48.37
C HIS A 271 -41.00 141.60 -48.45
N MET A 272 -41.93 140.69 -48.12
CA MET A 272 -43.27 140.33 -48.65
C MET A 272 -43.25 139.53 -49.97
N GLY A 273 -44.01 138.42 -49.98
CA GLY A 273 -44.28 137.53 -51.11
C GLY A 273 -43.94 136.07 -50.79
N ASP A 274 -44.69 135.30 -49.98
CA ASP A 274 -46.05 134.74 -50.20
C ASP A 274 -46.11 133.91 -51.50
N ASP A 275 -46.75 132.75 -51.62
CA ASP A 275 -47.69 131.93 -50.82
C ASP A 275 -47.80 130.61 -51.65
N ASP A 276 -47.79 129.41 -51.08
CA ASP A 276 -49.00 128.63 -50.79
C ASP A 276 -49.85 128.35 -52.07
N THR A 277 -50.18 127.12 -52.45
CA THR A 277 -51.32 126.43 -51.86
C THR A 277 -51.75 125.21 -52.69
N LEU A 278 -52.54 124.33 -52.02
CA LEU A 278 -53.68 123.55 -52.52
C LEU A 278 -53.40 122.23 -53.27
N LYS A 279 -53.47 121.09 -52.58
CA LYS A 279 -54.70 120.31 -52.28
C LYS A 279 -55.46 119.75 -53.50
N ARG A 280 -55.47 118.41 -53.51
CA ARG A 280 -56.64 117.51 -53.62
C ARG A 280 -57.39 117.41 -54.97
N LYS A 281 -57.35 116.16 -55.41
CA LYS A 281 -58.44 115.30 -55.88
C LYS A 281 -58.75 115.29 -57.38
N LEU A 282 -58.79 114.04 -57.85
CA LEU A 282 -59.85 113.41 -58.64
C LEU A 282 -59.51 113.08 -60.10
N GLN A 283 -59.48 111.76 -60.33
CA GLN A 283 -59.95 111.02 -61.51
C GLN A 283 -59.40 111.42 -62.88
N ARG A 284 -58.59 110.55 -63.48
CA ARG A 284 -58.99 109.43 -64.40
C ARG A 284 -58.24 109.77 -65.69
N GLN A 285 -57.68 108.89 -66.51
CA GLN A 285 -57.66 107.45 -66.75
C GLN A 285 -56.60 107.37 -67.88
N GLN A 286 -55.66 106.43 -68.01
CA GLN A 286 -55.84 105.02 -68.37
C GLN A 286 -54.53 104.62 -69.09
N TRP A 287 -54.21 103.32 -69.04
CA TRP A 287 -53.29 102.51 -69.87
C TRP A 287 -52.26 101.78 -69.00
N GLY A 288 -52.48 100.47 -68.84
CA GLY A 288 -51.57 99.57 -68.13
C GLY A 288 -52.20 98.56 -67.18
N ALA A 289 -53.48 98.18 -67.37
CA ALA A 289 -54.08 97.06 -66.65
C ALA A 289 -54.20 95.87 -67.63
N VAL A 290 -53.55 94.75 -67.29
CA VAL A 290 -53.99 93.34 -67.48
C VAL A 290 -52.79 92.37 -67.30
N LYS A 291 -51.96 92.55 -66.25
CA LYS A 291 -51.02 91.48 -65.86
C LYS A 291 -50.74 91.29 -64.36
N ASP A 292 -51.37 92.08 -63.48
CA ASP A 292 -51.22 91.95 -62.01
C ASP A 292 -52.46 91.42 -61.27
N LYS A 293 -53.53 91.02 -61.96
CA LYS A 293 -54.80 90.63 -61.29
C LYS A 293 -54.89 89.18 -60.80
N VAL A 294 -53.94 88.30 -61.16
CA VAL A 294 -53.96 86.90 -60.70
C VAL A 294 -53.01 86.68 -59.51
N HIS A 295 -51.91 87.41 -59.43
CA HIS A 295 -50.98 87.27 -58.30
C HIS A 295 -51.45 87.99 -57.03
N VAL A 296 -52.29 89.04 -57.17
CA VAL A 296 -52.83 89.78 -56.02
C VAL A 296 -54.00 89.05 -55.36
N GLN A 297 -54.84 88.31 -56.09
CA GLN A 297 -55.96 87.57 -55.49
C GLN A 297 -55.48 86.37 -54.65
N VAL A 298 -54.48 85.63 -55.13
CA VAL A 298 -53.90 84.51 -54.38
C VAL A 298 -53.11 85.00 -53.16
N SER A 299 -52.43 86.15 -53.24
CA SER A 299 -51.76 86.74 -52.07
C SER A 299 -52.75 87.32 -51.06
N VAL A 300 -53.89 87.88 -51.50
CA VAL A 300 -54.90 88.45 -50.59
C VAL A 300 -55.67 87.36 -49.87
N GLU A 301 -56.04 86.25 -50.52
CA GLU A 301 -56.70 85.12 -49.84
C GLU A 301 -55.76 84.38 -48.87
N ARG A 302 -54.47 84.23 -49.20
CA ARG A 302 -53.48 83.68 -48.25
C ARG A 302 -53.29 84.60 -47.05
N VAL A 303 -53.15 85.91 -47.27
CA VAL A 303 -52.99 86.89 -46.19
C VAL A 303 -54.23 86.94 -45.31
N GLN A 304 -55.44 86.83 -45.88
CA GLN A 304 -56.69 86.76 -45.11
C GLN A 304 -56.82 85.46 -44.30
N ASN A 305 -56.43 84.31 -44.86
CA ASN A 305 -56.40 83.05 -44.10
C ASN A 305 -55.36 83.09 -42.97
N TYR A 306 -54.17 83.66 -43.23
CA TYR A 306 -53.18 83.84 -42.19
C TYR A 306 -53.67 84.84 -41.13
N GLU A 307 -54.28 85.97 -41.51
CA GLU A 307 -54.88 86.92 -40.57
C GLU A 307 -55.99 86.29 -39.72
N GLU A 308 -56.87 85.44 -40.27
CA GLU A 308 -57.88 84.73 -39.49
C GLU A 308 -57.28 83.71 -38.51
N VAL A 309 -56.27 82.96 -38.95
CA VAL A 309 -55.56 82.00 -38.08
C VAL A 309 -54.76 82.73 -37.00
N PHE A 310 -54.13 83.86 -37.33
CA PHE A 310 -53.44 84.72 -36.39
C PHE A 310 -54.40 85.43 -35.43
N ALA A 311 -55.59 85.82 -35.87
CA ALA A 311 -56.62 86.38 -34.99
C ALA A 311 -57.11 85.33 -33.97
N LYS A 312 -57.28 84.07 -34.40
CA LYS A 312 -57.60 82.94 -33.52
C LYS A 312 -56.46 82.62 -32.56
N LEU A 313 -55.21 82.64 -33.03
CA LEU A 313 -54.01 82.45 -32.19
C LEU A 313 -53.83 83.59 -31.18
N LYS A 314 -54.04 84.84 -31.58
CA LYS A 314 -54.00 86.02 -30.71
C LYS A 314 -55.09 85.97 -29.65
N ALA A 315 -56.29 85.51 -29.98
CA ALA A 315 -57.38 85.30 -29.04
C ALA A 315 -57.10 84.15 -28.03
N ALA A 316 -56.40 83.10 -28.46
CA ALA A 316 -56.07 81.96 -27.61
C ALA A 316 -54.82 82.17 -26.72
N THR A 317 -53.85 82.97 -27.17
CA THR A 317 -52.55 83.15 -26.49
C THR A 317 -52.41 84.50 -25.77
N GLY A 318 -53.19 85.52 -26.13
CA GLY A 318 -53.22 86.84 -25.47
C GLY A 318 -52.04 87.77 -25.77
N ILE A 319 -51.08 87.37 -26.61
CA ILE A 319 -49.88 88.14 -26.93
C ILE A 319 -50.18 89.12 -28.09
N ALA A 320 -49.89 90.41 -27.90
CA ALA A 320 -50.26 91.46 -28.84
C ALA A 320 -49.24 91.68 -29.97
N ASP A 321 -47.98 91.30 -29.74
CA ASP A 321 -46.85 91.47 -30.66
C ASP A 321 -46.61 90.21 -31.52
N ILE A 322 -46.51 90.41 -32.83
CA ILE A 322 -46.45 89.34 -33.84
C ILE A 322 -45.06 88.69 -33.86
N GLU A 323 -44.00 89.46 -33.65
CA GLU A 323 -42.62 88.94 -33.63
C GLU A 323 -42.39 88.07 -32.39
N GLU A 324 -42.98 88.44 -31.25
CA GLU A 324 -42.94 87.65 -30.03
C GLU A 324 -43.69 86.32 -30.18
N LEU A 325 -44.85 86.30 -30.85
CA LEU A 325 -45.61 85.08 -31.11
C LEU A 325 -44.83 84.10 -32.01
N VAL A 326 -44.22 84.60 -33.09
CA VAL A 326 -43.45 83.77 -34.03
C VAL A 326 -42.19 83.22 -33.35
N THR A 327 -41.47 84.04 -32.59
CA THR A 327 -40.29 83.56 -31.85
C THR A 327 -40.65 82.55 -30.77
N THR A 328 -41.80 82.70 -30.11
CA THR A 328 -42.31 81.72 -29.13
C THR A 328 -42.75 80.43 -29.82
N PHE A 329 -43.36 80.51 -31.01
CA PHE A 329 -43.75 79.34 -31.79
C PHE A 329 -42.53 78.57 -32.30
N ILE A 330 -41.51 79.26 -32.82
CA ILE A 330 -40.25 78.62 -33.24
C ILE A 330 -39.57 77.95 -32.04
N LYS A 331 -39.50 78.63 -30.88
CA LYS A 331 -38.96 78.01 -29.66
C LYS A 331 -39.75 76.78 -29.23
N ASN A 332 -41.08 76.83 -29.30
CA ASN A 332 -41.93 75.69 -28.98
C ASN A 332 -41.79 74.57 -30.02
N GLU A 333 -41.61 74.89 -31.30
CA GLU A 333 -41.37 73.93 -32.37
C GLU A 333 -40.00 73.26 -32.20
N ASP A 334 -38.95 74.02 -31.89
CA ASP A 334 -37.61 73.50 -31.57
C ASP A 334 -37.63 72.61 -30.33
N GLN A 335 -38.37 73.01 -29.29
CA GLN A 335 -38.58 72.20 -28.09
C GLN A 335 -39.36 70.92 -28.42
N ASN A 336 -40.39 71.00 -29.26
CA ASN A 336 -41.18 69.84 -29.65
C ASN A 336 -40.38 68.88 -30.54
N PHE A 337 -39.54 69.41 -31.44
CA PHE A 337 -38.61 68.62 -32.24
C PHE A 337 -37.55 67.94 -31.36
N SER A 338 -37.03 68.65 -30.36
CA SER A 338 -36.09 68.08 -29.38
C SER A 338 -36.74 66.98 -28.54
N LEU A 339 -37.98 67.18 -28.10
CA LEU A 339 -38.76 66.19 -27.38
C LEU A 339 -39.08 64.98 -28.25
N PHE A 340 -39.41 65.16 -29.52
CA PHE A 340 -39.65 64.07 -30.45
C PHE A 340 -38.40 63.23 -30.67
N ASN A 341 -37.23 63.85 -30.83
CA ASN A 341 -35.95 63.16 -30.91
C ASN A 341 -35.64 62.38 -29.62
N TYR A 342 -35.90 62.99 -28.46
CA TYR A 342 -35.73 62.33 -27.16
C TYR A 342 -36.66 61.13 -27.01
N VAL A 343 -37.93 61.24 -27.40
CA VAL A 343 -38.89 60.13 -27.39
C VAL A 343 -38.43 59.00 -28.30
N ASN A 344 -37.91 59.31 -29.49
CA ASN A 344 -37.37 58.29 -30.39
C ASN A 344 -36.12 57.61 -29.83
N GLU A 345 -35.22 58.38 -29.19
CA GLU A 345 -34.04 57.83 -28.54
C GLU A 345 -34.41 56.93 -27.36
N GLN A 346 -35.36 57.36 -26.52
CA GLN A 346 -35.91 56.54 -25.44
C GLN A 346 -36.63 55.29 -25.97
N THR A 347 -37.33 55.38 -27.09
CA THR A 347 -37.99 54.21 -27.71
C THR A 347 -36.96 53.21 -28.21
N ASN A 348 -35.88 53.67 -28.84
CA ASN A 348 -34.76 52.81 -29.25
C ASN A 348 -34.03 52.19 -28.04
N GLU A 349 -33.90 52.93 -26.94
CA GLU A 349 -33.29 52.44 -25.71
C GLU A 349 -34.17 51.38 -25.04
N ILE A 350 -35.50 51.60 -25.03
CA ILE A 350 -36.49 50.62 -24.57
C ILE A 350 -36.38 49.33 -25.40
N GLU A 351 -36.35 49.41 -26.74
CA GLU A 351 -36.19 48.22 -27.60
C GLU A 351 -34.90 47.45 -27.29
N LYS A 352 -33.77 48.15 -27.15
CA LYS A 352 -32.48 47.51 -26.77
C LYS A 352 -32.54 46.85 -25.39
N LEU A 353 -33.19 47.49 -24.43
CA LEU A 353 -33.36 46.93 -23.08
C LEU A 353 -34.31 45.72 -23.11
N GLN A 354 -35.35 45.74 -23.94
CA GLN A 354 -36.24 44.60 -24.17
C GLN A 354 -35.46 43.40 -24.74
N ASP A 355 -34.68 43.63 -25.80
CA ASP A 355 -33.83 42.59 -26.41
C ASP A 355 -32.82 42.02 -25.40
N TYR A 356 -32.24 42.88 -24.55
CA TYR A 356 -31.35 42.45 -23.48
C TYR A 356 -32.08 41.60 -22.44
N ILE A 357 -33.26 42.01 -21.99
CA ILE A 357 -34.10 41.24 -21.06
C ILE A 357 -34.46 39.87 -21.66
N ASP A 358 -34.83 39.82 -22.94
CA ASP A 358 -35.20 38.57 -23.59
C ASP A 358 -33.99 37.64 -23.77
N SER A 359 -32.80 38.20 -24.06
CA SER A 359 -31.55 37.43 -24.09
C SER A 359 -31.20 36.84 -22.71
N LEU A 360 -31.35 37.62 -21.64
CA LEU A 360 -31.09 37.17 -20.28
C LEU A 360 -32.08 36.09 -19.84
N LYS A 361 -33.37 36.23 -20.19
CA LYS A 361 -34.38 35.21 -19.91
C LYS A 361 -34.11 33.91 -20.67
N ALA A 362 -33.62 33.99 -21.91
CA ALA A 362 -33.23 32.80 -22.68
C ALA A 362 -32.00 32.11 -22.07
N GLU A 363 -31.04 32.88 -21.56
CA GLU A 363 -29.87 32.38 -20.84
C GLU A 363 -30.28 31.72 -19.50
N GLU A 364 -31.16 32.36 -18.74
CA GLU A 364 -31.72 31.81 -17.49
C GLU A 364 -32.47 30.49 -17.73
N ALA A 365 -33.29 30.41 -18.79
CA ALA A 365 -33.99 29.18 -19.16
C ALA A 365 -33.01 28.05 -19.51
N LYS A 366 -31.94 28.35 -20.25
CA LYS A 366 -30.90 27.37 -20.61
C LYS A 366 -30.16 26.85 -19.39
N TYR A 367 -29.75 27.73 -18.47
CA TYR A 367 -29.11 27.33 -17.22
C TYR A 367 -30.06 26.57 -16.29
N SER A 368 -31.35 26.91 -16.28
CA SER A 368 -32.36 26.18 -15.50
C SER A 368 -32.61 24.76 -16.03
N GLU A 369 -32.57 24.54 -17.35
CA GLU A 369 -32.65 23.19 -17.94
C GLU A 369 -31.38 22.37 -17.69
N GLU A 370 -30.19 22.96 -17.83
CA GLU A 370 -28.92 22.30 -17.54
C GLU A 370 -28.76 21.97 -16.04
N THR A 371 -29.34 22.78 -15.14
CA THR A 371 -29.28 22.55 -13.69
C THR A 371 -30.23 21.45 -13.21
N GLY A 372 -31.30 21.13 -13.94
CA GLY A 372 -32.30 20.14 -13.49
C GLY A 372 -31.76 18.71 -13.40
N ASP A 373 -31.00 18.28 -14.41
CA ASP A 373 -30.41 16.93 -14.46
C ASP A 373 -29.13 16.83 -13.61
N ASP A 374 -28.31 17.89 -13.59
CA ASP A 374 -27.07 17.94 -12.82
C ASP A 374 -27.35 18.07 -11.31
N ALA A 375 -28.37 18.83 -10.90
CA ALA A 375 -28.76 18.94 -9.49
C ALA A 375 -29.30 17.62 -8.94
N HIS A 376 -30.01 16.81 -9.74
CA HIS A 376 -30.49 15.51 -9.30
C HIS A 376 -29.33 14.52 -9.15
N GLN A 377 -28.40 14.49 -10.12
CA GLN A 377 -27.19 13.66 -10.05
C GLN A 377 -26.29 14.06 -8.88
N HIS A 378 -26.10 15.38 -8.67
CA HIS A 378 -25.31 15.89 -7.56
C HIS A 378 -25.95 15.58 -6.20
N LYS A 379 -27.27 15.71 -6.09
CA LYS A 379 -28.02 15.34 -4.88
C LYS A 379 -27.96 13.84 -4.59
N GLN A 380 -27.98 13.00 -5.62
CA GLN A 380 -27.85 11.56 -5.48
C GLN A 380 -26.44 11.15 -5.05
N LEU A 381 -25.41 11.78 -5.63
CA LEU A 381 -24.02 11.59 -5.24
C LEU A 381 -23.75 12.04 -3.80
N LEU A 382 -24.27 13.22 -3.41
CA LEU A 382 -24.17 13.72 -2.03
C LEU A 382 -24.79 12.72 -1.04
N LYS A 383 -25.98 12.21 -1.34
CA LYS A 383 -26.65 11.22 -0.47
C LYS A 383 -25.87 9.90 -0.38
N GLU A 384 -25.21 9.48 -1.45
CA GLU A 384 -24.35 8.29 -1.44
C GLU A 384 -23.08 8.53 -0.61
N LEU A 385 -22.47 9.71 -0.74
CA LEU A 385 -21.31 10.12 0.05
C LEU A 385 -21.65 10.26 1.53
N GLU A 386 -22.79 10.85 1.89
CA GLU A 386 -23.30 10.92 3.27
C GLU A 386 -23.51 9.53 3.86
N SER A 387 -24.11 8.61 3.09
CA SER A 387 -24.31 7.22 3.52
C SER A 387 -22.98 6.49 3.74
N LYS A 388 -22.01 6.67 2.83
CA LYS A 388 -20.66 6.11 2.98
C LYS A 388 -19.95 6.69 4.20
N LEU A 389 -20.00 8.01 4.39
CA LEU A 389 -19.42 8.70 5.54
C LEU A 389 -19.98 8.13 6.84
N SER A 390 -21.30 8.08 6.96
CA SER A 390 -21.98 7.55 8.15
C SER A 390 -21.61 6.09 8.43
N SER A 391 -21.53 5.25 7.39
CA SER A 391 -21.10 3.84 7.53
C SER A 391 -19.64 3.73 8.00
N THR A 392 -18.75 4.55 7.45
CA THR A 392 -17.32 4.58 7.86
C THR A 392 -17.13 5.12 9.27
N GLU A 393 -17.87 6.15 9.68
CA GLU A 393 -17.86 6.66 11.06
C GLU A 393 -18.33 5.58 12.03
N HIS A 394 -19.43 4.90 11.72
CA HIS A 394 -19.95 3.82 12.57
C HIS A 394 -18.99 2.63 12.66
N ALA A 395 -18.21 2.35 11.60
CA ALA A 395 -17.16 1.34 11.63
C ALA A 395 -15.98 1.81 12.50
N ALA A 396 -15.56 3.07 12.38
CA ALA A 396 -14.49 3.66 13.18
C ALA A 396 -14.83 3.61 14.68
N ASP A 397 -16.03 4.04 15.07
CA ASP A 397 -16.52 3.99 16.46
C ASP A 397 -16.48 2.57 17.04
N LYS A 398 -16.88 1.58 16.23
CA LYS A 398 -16.83 0.16 16.62
C LYS A 398 -15.39 -0.32 16.83
N TYR A 399 -14.46 0.08 15.97
CA TYR A 399 -13.06 -0.29 16.12
C TYR A 399 -12.40 0.42 17.30
N GLU A 400 -12.75 1.67 17.56
CA GLU A 400 -12.28 2.43 18.72
C GLU A 400 -12.78 1.80 20.03
N THR A 401 -14.05 1.40 20.08
CA THR A 401 -14.60 0.68 21.24
C THR A 401 -13.85 -0.63 21.49
N LYS A 402 -13.63 -1.44 20.44
CA LYS A 402 -12.86 -2.69 20.55
C LYS A 402 -11.41 -2.47 20.97
N TYR A 403 -10.77 -1.41 20.47
CA TYR A 403 -9.42 -1.04 20.86
C TYR A 403 -9.35 -0.67 22.35
N ASN A 404 -10.28 0.16 22.82
CA ASN A 404 -10.36 0.55 24.23
C ASN A 404 -10.59 -0.65 25.16
N ASP A 405 -11.44 -1.60 24.76
CA ASP A 405 -11.66 -2.82 25.53
C ASP A 405 -10.43 -3.75 25.53
N ALA A 406 -9.75 -3.90 24.39
CA ALA A 406 -8.51 -4.65 24.31
C ALA A 406 -7.40 -4.00 25.16
N GLN A 407 -7.30 -2.66 25.16
CA GLN A 407 -6.32 -1.93 25.96
C GLN A 407 -6.57 -2.08 27.46
N LYS A 408 -7.84 -2.03 27.89
CA LYS A 408 -8.23 -2.33 29.29
C LYS A 408 -7.81 -3.74 29.68
N ASN A 409 -8.08 -4.74 28.83
CA ASN A 409 -7.70 -6.13 29.08
C ASN A 409 -6.17 -6.30 29.17
N ILE A 410 -5.41 -5.71 28.24
CA ILE A 410 -3.95 -5.74 28.25
C ILE A 410 -3.41 -5.10 29.54
N ASN A 411 -3.95 -3.95 29.96
CA ASN A 411 -3.51 -3.28 31.18
C ASN A 411 -3.82 -4.12 32.43
N ALA A 412 -4.98 -4.78 32.49
CA ALA A 412 -5.31 -5.71 33.57
C ALA A 412 -4.34 -6.91 33.62
N VAL A 413 -3.97 -7.46 32.46
CA VAL A 413 -2.99 -8.55 32.36
C VAL A 413 -1.60 -8.10 32.80
N LYS A 414 -1.12 -6.91 32.39
CA LYS A 414 0.17 -6.35 32.85
C LYS A 414 0.23 -6.27 34.38
N LEU A 415 -0.83 -5.74 35.00
CA LEU A 415 -0.95 -5.64 36.46
C LEU A 415 -0.95 -7.01 37.15
N ALA A 416 -1.70 -7.98 36.60
CA ALA A 416 -1.76 -9.33 37.13
C ALA A 416 -0.38 -10.03 37.07
N ILE A 417 0.32 -9.92 35.93
CA ILE A 417 1.66 -10.47 35.74
C ILE A 417 2.65 -9.82 36.72
N HIS A 418 2.61 -8.50 36.85
CA HIS A 418 3.49 -7.80 37.78
C HIS A 418 3.26 -8.27 39.23
N THR A 419 2.00 -8.41 39.63
CA THR A 419 1.62 -8.88 40.97
C THR A 419 2.11 -10.31 41.21
N LEU A 420 1.96 -11.18 40.22
CA LEU A 420 2.38 -12.57 40.29
C LEU A 420 3.92 -12.69 40.37
N PHE A 421 4.63 -11.94 39.52
CA PHE A 421 6.09 -11.87 39.52
C PHE A 421 6.64 -11.48 40.89
N ALA A 422 6.05 -10.46 41.51
CA ALA A 422 6.42 -10.01 42.85
C ALA A 422 6.08 -11.05 43.95
N LYS A 423 4.87 -11.62 43.94
CA LYS A 423 4.43 -12.59 44.96
C LYS A 423 5.24 -13.88 44.99
N ILE A 424 5.64 -14.38 43.82
CA ILE A 424 6.42 -15.62 43.69
C ILE A 424 7.92 -15.37 44.02
N GLY A 425 8.31 -14.10 44.21
CA GLY A 425 9.68 -13.72 44.53
C GLY A 425 10.61 -13.95 43.35
N CYS A 426 10.17 -13.64 42.14
CA CYS A 426 11.02 -13.69 40.95
C CYS A 426 12.14 -12.65 41.08
N ASN A 427 13.32 -12.96 40.55
CA ASN A 427 14.49 -12.09 40.69
C ASN A 427 14.33 -10.81 39.85
N ALA A 428 13.90 -9.72 40.49
CA ALA A 428 13.74 -8.41 39.86
C ALA A 428 15.07 -7.84 39.34
N GLN A 429 16.20 -8.15 39.98
CA GLN A 429 17.51 -7.68 39.56
C GLN A 429 17.92 -8.28 38.21
N ALA A 430 17.70 -9.59 38.05
CA ALA A 430 17.98 -10.29 36.79
C ALA A 430 17.08 -9.80 35.64
N MET A 431 15.87 -9.34 35.93
CA MET A 431 14.98 -8.75 34.91
C MET A 431 15.37 -7.33 34.53
N CYS A 432 15.74 -6.50 35.51
CA CYS A 432 16.20 -5.12 35.28
C CYS A 432 17.47 -5.10 34.42
N GLU A 433 18.41 -6.02 34.68
CA GLU A 433 19.64 -6.17 33.89
C GLU A 433 19.39 -6.63 32.45
N MET A 434 18.33 -7.42 32.21
CA MET A 434 18.02 -7.95 30.88
C MET A 434 17.14 -7.03 30.02
N LEU A 435 16.26 -6.24 30.65
CA LEU A 435 15.22 -5.48 29.96
C LEU A 435 15.30 -3.96 30.19
N GLY A 436 16.18 -3.48 31.08
CA GLY A 436 16.38 -2.07 31.38
C GLY A 436 15.31 -1.42 32.26
N ASP A 437 14.13 -2.04 32.39
CA ASP A 437 13.00 -1.54 33.17
C ASP A 437 12.34 -2.63 34.03
N ASN A 438 11.94 -2.25 35.25
CA ASN A 438 11.22 -3.11 36.21
C ASN A 438 9.69 -3.12 36.02
N ILE A 439 9.19 -2.52 34.94
CA ILE A 439 7.75 -2.38 34.68
C ILE A 439 7.33 -3.34 33.57
N VAL A 440 6.19 -4.02 33.75
CA VAL A 440 5.58 -4.86 32.72
C VAL A 440 4.95 -3.97 31.64
N THR A 441 5.49 -4.06 30.43
CA THR A 441 5.03 -3.40 29.20
C THR A 441 4.53 -4.44 28.20
N GLU A 442 3.90 -4.01 27.11
CA GLU A 442 3.36 -4.95 26.08
C GLU A 442 4.46 -5.73 25.38
N VAL A 443 5.64 -5.12 25.25
CA VAL A 443 6.79 -5.70 24.55
C VAL A 443 7.50 -6.74 25.42
N ASN A 444 7.53 -6.55 26.74
CA ASN A 444 8.25 -7.41 27.68
C ASN A 444 7.35 -8.42 28.43
N MET A 445 6.03 -8.37 28.22
CA MET A 445 5.04 -9.18 28.94
C MET A 445 5.31 -10.70 28.84
N MET A 446 5.75 -11.16 27.67
CA MET A 446 6.07 -12.57 27.44
C MET A 446 7.33 -13.02 28.20
N GLN A 447 8.33 -12.14 28.33
CA GLN A 447 9.54 -12.40 29.10
C GLN A 447 9.24 -12.48 30.60
N TYR A 448 8.39 -11.57 31.11
CA TYR A 448 7.90 -11.66 32.50
C TYR A 448 7.15 -12.96 32.76
N LEU A 449 6.27 -13.40 31.85
CA LEU A 449 5.56 -14.69 31.96
C LEU A 449 6.52 -15.88 31.94
N GLY A 450 7.55 -15.88 31.08
CA GLY A 450 8.53 -16.96 31.04
C GLY A 450 9.33 -17.09 32.34
N MET A 451 9.70 -15.97 32.97
CA MET A 451 10.38 -15.97 34.27
C MET A 451 9.47 -16.45 35.40
N VAL A 452 8.20 -16.03 35.38
CA VAL A 452 7.17 -16.55 36.29
C VAL A 452 7.04 -18.06 36.12
N GLU A 453 6.98 -18.57 34.89
CA GLU A 453 6.87 -20.00 34.60
C GLU A 453 8.08 -20.76 35.14
N GLN A 454 9.30 -20.31 34.85
CA GLN A 454 10.52 -20.91 35.36
C GLN A 454 10.51 -20.97 36.90
N ARG A 455 10.21 -19.85 37.56
CA ARG A 455 10.19 -19.78 39.02
C ARG A 455 9.10 -20.67 39.62
N THR A 456 7.94 -20.73 38.98
CA THR A 456 6.83 -21.61 39.40
C THR A 456 7.26 -23.08 39.31
N ASN A 457 7.93 -23.48 38.23
CA ASN A 457 8.45 -24.84 38.07
C ASN A 457 9.51 -25.18 39.12
N GLU A 458 10.41 -24.26 39.47
CA GLU A 458 11.38 -24.44 40.56
C GLU A 458 10.67 -24.71 41.90
N ILE A 459 9.66 -23.91 42.23
CA ILE A 459 8.89 -24.08 43.48
C ILE A 459 8.14 -25.41 43.48
N LEU A 460 7.54 -25.81 42.36
CA LEU A 460 6.87 -27.10 42.22
C LEU A 460 7.84 -28.28 42.39
N HIS A 461 9.06 -28.19 41.84
CA HIS A 461 10.09 -29.19 42.03
C HIS A 461 10.52 -29.32 43.49
N VAL A 462 10.74 -28.20 44.19
CA VAL A 462 11.07 -28.19 45.62
C VAL A 462 9.94 -28.80 46.44
N TYR A 463 8.69 -28.44 46.14
CA TYR A 463 7.52 -28.99 46.82
C TYR A 463 7.36 -30.51 46.57
N ALA A 464 7.58 -30.98 45.34
CA ALA A 464 7.54 -32.40 45.02
C ALA A 464 8.62 -33.20 45.76
N ALA A 465 9.84 -32.64 45.88
CA ALA A 465 10.91 -33.24 46.68
C ALA A 465 10.54 -33.28 48.17
N TYR A 466 10.00 -32.18 48.71
CA TYR A 466 9.53 -32.11 50.09
C TYR A 466 8.42 -33.14 50.39
N GLN A 467 7.45 -33.29 49.49
CA GLN A 467 6.39 -34.31 49.60
C GLN A 467 6.95 -35.74 49.62
N LYS A 468 7.92 -36.05 48.75
CA LYS A 468 8.60 -37.35 48.76
C LYS A 468 9.30 -37.62 50.09
N HIS A 469 10.03 -36.63 50.61
CA HIS A 469 10.69 -36.75 51.91
C HIS A 469 9.71 -36.90 53.07
N ARG A 470 8.58 -36.17 53.04
CA ARG A 470 7.54 -36.27 54.07
C ARG A 470 6.86 -37.63 54.06
N ASN A 471 6.55 -38.18 52.89
CA ASN A 471 5.93 -39.51 52.81
C ASN A 471 6.90 -40.62 53.23
N ALA A 472 8.20 -40.46 52.93
CA ALA A 472 9.25 -41.37 53.38
C ALA A 472 9.58 -41.29 54.89
N SER A 473 9.03 -40.32 55.62
CA SER A 473 9.19 -40.21 57.08
C SER A 473 7.94 -40.62 57.87
N VAL A 474 6.86 -41.00 57.18
CA VAL A 474 5.59 -41.42 57.78
C VAL A 474 5.37 -42.94 57.65
N ASP A 475 6.07 -43.59 56.71
CA ASP A 475 6.38 -45.03 56.74
C ASP A 475 7.63 -45.29 57.58
#